data_AF-A0A0C9YIK4-F1
#
_entry.id   AF-A0A0C9YIK4-F1
#
_cell.length_a   1.000
_cell.length_b   1.000
_cell.length_c   1.000
_cell.angle_alpha   90.00
_cell.angle_beta   90.00
_cell.angle_gamma   90.00
#
_symmetry.space_group_name_H-M   'P 1'
#
loop_
_entity.id
_entity.type
_entity.pdbx_description
1 polymer ?
#
loop_
_entity_poly.entity_id
_entity_poly.type
_entity_poly.pdbx_seq_one_letter_code
_entity_poly.pdbx_strand_id
1 'polypeptide(L)'
;MPSPVSVILTCKYQAEYLKWAAANGFMSMLLNDTKQQCKDAISSMQSTLGRQSSLEGHLVERGPVVQYSESIFLKASILWLIEMDQPICALQHPALAKMVEITSHTKNGIKIPSHQQMHQAIIDTFKTRLLDIHKCFSVSTPSI
;
A
#
# COMPACT_ATOMS: atom_id res chain seq x y z
N MET A 1 -20.42 16.58 -14.07
CA MET A 1 -21.53 17.34 -14.68
C MET A 1 -21.57 18.71 -13.99
N PRO A 2 -21.09 19.80 -14.61
CA PRO A 2 -21.20 21.12 -13.99
C PRO A 2 -22.62 21.67 -14.19
N SER A 3 -23.09 22.39 -13.17
CA SER A 3 -24.45 22.95 -13.06
C SER A 3 -24.82 23.90 -14.21
N PRO A 4 -26.06 23.84 -14.75
CA PRO A 4 -26.50 24.64 -15.89
C PRO A 4 -26.52 26.15 -15.66
N VAL A 5 -26.38 26.62 -14.41
CA VAL A 5 -26.40 28.06 -14.09
C VAL A 5 -25.06 28.75 -14.41
N SER A 6 -23.95 28.01 -14.48
CA SER A 6 -22.62 28.58 -14.73
C SER A 6 -22.36 28.94 -16.20
N VAL A 7 -23.17 28.44 -17.14
CA VAL A 7 -22.89 28.59 -18.58
C VAL A 7 -23.57 29.83 -19.18
N ILE A 8 -24.63 30.36 -18.55
CA ILE A 8 -25.49 31.40 -19.15
C ILE A 8 -24.97 32.84 -18.93
N LEU A 9 -24.01 33.07 -18.02
CA LEU A 9 -23.56 34.43 -17.67
C LEU A 9 -22.43 35.00 -18.58
N THR A 10 -22.19 34.42 -19.75
CA THR A 10 -20.91 34.61 -20.47
C THR A 10 -20.84 35.74 -21.51
N CYS A 11 -21.88 36.56 -21.74
CA CYS A 11 -21.76 37.66 -22.73
C CYS A 11 -22.20 39.05 -22.26
N LYS A 12 -23.24 39.20 -21.44
CA LYS A 12 -23.80 40.55 -21.15
C LYS A 12 -23.08 41.33 -20.05
N TYR A 13 -22.48 40.65 -19.08
CA TYR A 13 -21.90 41.28 -17.89
C TYR A 13 -20.39 41.05 -17.75
N GLN A 14 -19.72 40.65 -18.84
CA GLN A 14 -18.30 40.34 -18.84
C GLN A 14 -17.44 41.52 -18.33
N ALA A 15 -17.72 42.73 -18.82
CA ALA A 15 -16.96 43.93 -18.43
C ALA A 15 -17.17 44.31 -16.96
N GLU A 16 -18.38 44.12 -16.44
CA GLU A 16 -18.71 44.39 -15.03
C GLU A 16 -18.06 43.35 -14.11
N TYR A 17 -18.08 42.08 -14.50
CA TYR A 17 -17.41 41.00 -13.78
C TYR A 17 -15.90 41.21 -13.71
N LEU A 18 -15.26 41.61 -14.81
CA LEU A 18 -13.83 41.90 -14.83
C LEU A 18 -13.46 43.07 -13.90
N LYS A 19 -14.26 44.15 -13.90
CA LYS A 19 -14.09 45.29 -12.99
C LYS A 19 -14.25 44.87 -11.53
N TRP A 20 -15.27 44.06 -11.22
CA TRP A 20 -15.49 43.54 -9.88
C TRP A 20 -14.33 42.63 -9.43
N ALA A 21 -13.89 41.70 -10.28
CA ALA A 21 -12.80 40.78 -9.96
C ALA A 21 -11.50 41.54 -9.67
N ALA A 22 -11.16 42.54 -10.49
CA ALA A 22 -10.00 43.39 -10.28
C ALA A 22 -10.09 44.22 -8.98
N ALA A 23 -11.26 44.81 -8.68
CA ALA A 23 -11.48 45.60 -7.48
C ALA A 23 -11.42 44.76 -6.19
N ASN A 24 -11.75 43.47 -6.27
CA ASN A 24 -11.77 42.55 -5.13
C ASN A 24 -10.54 41.64 -5.06
N GLY A 25 -9.56 41.82 -5.95
CA GLY A 25 -8.34 40.99 -5.98
C GLY A 25 -8.56 39.54 -6.43
N PHE A 26 -9.68 39.23 -7.07
CA PHE A 26 -9.96 37.90 -7.61
C PHE A 26 -9.40 37.75 -9.02
N MET A 27 -8.82 36.58 -9.32
CA MET A 27 -8.45 36.22 -10.69
C MET A 27 -9.69 35.93 -11.52
N SER A 28 -9.74 36.47 -12.74
CA SER A 28 -10.81 36.20 -13.69
C SER A 28 -10.85 34.71 -14.05
N MET A 29 -11.99 34.06 -13.78
CA MET A 29 -12.26 32.68 -14.18
C MET A 29 -13.08 32.58 -15.47
N LEU A 30 -13.14 33.66 -16.25
CA LEU A 30 -13.77 33.60 -17.57
C LEU A 30 -13.00 32.63 -18.45
N LEU A 31 -13.74 31.82 -19.20
CA LEU A 31 -13.19 30.72 -20.00
C LEU A 31 -12.07 31.19 -20.96
N ASN A 32 -12.15 32.41 -21.47
CA ASN A 32 -11.13 33.00 -22.34
C ASN A 32 -9.85 33.37 -21.56
N ASP A 33 -9.99 33.95 -20.36
CA ASP A 33 -8.87 34.35 -19.52
C ASP A 33 -8.18 33.13 -18.90
N THR A 34 -8.94 32.12 -18.49
CA THR A 34 -8.40 30.84 -18.00
C THR A 34 -7.63 30.10 -19.10
N LYS A 35 -8.13 30.12 -20.34
CA LYS A 35 -7.40 29.54 -21.49
C LYS A 35 -6.12 30.30 -21.78
N GLN A 36 -6.12 31.62 -21.64
CA GLN A 36 -4.93 32.44 -21.86
C GLN A 36 -3.89 32.20 -20.76
N GLN A 37 -4.30 32.20 -19.49
CA GLN A 37 -3.42 31.87 -18.35
C GLN A 37 -2.83 30.47 -18.45
N CYS A 38 -3.60 29.49 -18.93
CA CYS A 38 -3.08 28.14 -19.16
C CYS A 38 -1.98 28.14 -20.22
N LYS A 39 -2.15 28.87 -21.33
CA LYS A 39 -1.11 29.02 -22.36
C LYS A 39 0.12 29.75 -21.83
N ASP A 40 -0.07 30.82 -21.08
CA ASP A 40 1.02 31.62 -20.52
C ASP A 40 1.79 30.83 -19.44
N ALA A 41 1.09 30.03 -18.62
CA ALA A 41 1.69 29.10 -17.66
C ALA A 41 2.46 27.97 -18.36
N ILE A 42 1.93 27.41 -19.44
CA ILE A 42 2.63 26.39 -20.25
C ILE A 42 3.90 27.00 -20.86
N SER A 43 3.83 28.22 -21.39
CA SER A 43 4.98 28.91 -21.98
C SER A 43 6.04 29.30 -20.93
N SER A 44 5.60 29.71 -19.72
CA SER A 44 6.49 29.95 -18.58
C SER A 44 7.10 28.65 -18.06
N MET A 45 6.36 27.54 -18.07
CA MET A 45 6.84 26.22 -17.65
C MET A 45 7.80 25.58 -18.67
N GLN A 46 7.78 26.02 -19.93
CA GLN A 46 8.74 25.61 -20.94
C GLN A 46 10.15 26.18 -20.69
N SER A 47 10.27 27.28 -19.93
CA SER A 47 11.56 27.76 -19.39
C SER A 47 12.05 26.93 -18.19
N THR A 48 11.18 26.11 -17.57
CA THR A 48 11.50 25.19 -16.47
C THR A 48 11.32 23.73 -16.88
N LEU A 49 11.56 23.41 -18.16
CA LEU A 49 11.44 22.06 -18.74
C LEU A 49 12.42 21.03 -18.15
N GLY A 50 13.26 21.40 -17.19
CA GLY A 50 14.26 20.52 -16.57
C GLY A 50 13.88 19.90 -15.23
N ARG A 51 12.68 20.12 -14.69
CA ARG A 51 12.36 19.60 -13.34
C ARG A 51 10.88 19.26 -13.17
N GLN A 52 10.44 18.19 -13.82
CA GLN A 52 9.51 17.31 -13.11
C GLN A 52 10.21 16.90 -11.81
N SER A 53 9.55 17.04 -10.66
CA SER A 53 10.05 16.48 -9.40
C SER A 53 10.16 14.98 -9.61
N SER A 54 11.38 14.52 -9.87
CA SER A 54 11.64 13.12 -10.14
C SER A 54 11.21 12.30 -8.94
N LEU A 55 10.31 11.34 -9.18
CA LEU A 55 9.88 10.36 -8.17
C LEU A 55 11.02 9.39 -7.80
N GLU A 56 12.21 9.57 -8.39
CA GLU A 56 13.43 8.80 -8.16
C GLU A 56 13.90 8.84 -6.70
N GLY A 57 13.66 9.93 -5.97
CA GLY A 57 14.12 10.07 -4.58
C GLY A 57 13.37 9.20 -3.56
N HIS A 58 12.22 8.64 -3.94
CA HIS A 58 11.36 7.84 -3.06
C HIS A 58 11.13 6.40 -3.57
N LEU A 59 11.63 6.06 -4.75
CA LEU A 59 11.57 4.71 -5.30
C LEU A 59 12.83 3.95 -4.88
N VAL A 60 12.71 3.11 -3.85
CA VAL A 60 13.72 2.08 -3.61
C VAL A 60 13.58 1.06 -4.72
N GLU A 61 14.63 0.89 -5.52
CA GLU A 61 14.71 -0.13 -6.56
C GLU A 61 14.45 -1.50 -5.92
N ARG A 62 13.27 -2.06 -6.19
CA ARG A 62 12.93 -3.41 -5.74
C ARG A 62 13.73 -4.37 -6.60
N GLY A 63 14.64 -5.11 -5.98
CA GLY A 63 15.39 -6.17 -6.65
C GLY A 63 14.47 -7.13 -7.41
N PRO A 64 15.00 -7.86 -8.41
CA PRO A 64 14.19 -8.68 -9.31
C PRO A 64 13.27 -9.62 -8.52
N VAL A 65 11.97 -9.44 -8.68
CA VAL A 65 10.96 -10.32 -8.09
C VAL A 65 11.01 -11.62 -8.87
N VAL A 66 11.47 -12.70 -8.23
CA VAL A 66 11.40 -14.04 -8.82
C VAL A 66 9.92 -14.35 -9.05
N GLN A 67 9.52 -14.40 -10.33
CA GLN A 67 8.17 -14.78 -10.69
C GLN A 67 7.94 -16.24 -10.31
N TYR A 68 6.80 -16.53 -9.71
CA TYR A 68 6.42 -17.89 -9.39
C TYR A 68 6.32 -18.73 -10.67
N SER A 69 6.95 -19.89 -10.66
CA SER A 69 6.65 -20.98 -11.59
C SER A 69 6.66 -22.30 -10.82
N GLU A 70 5.83 -23.24 -11.26
CA GLU A 70 5.74 -24.57 -10.64
C GLU A 70 7.10 -25.28 -10.64
N SER A 71 7.88 -25.13 -11.72
CA SER A 71 9.20 -25.76 -11.85
C SER A 71 10.24 -25.17 -10.90
N ILE A 72 10.25 -23.85 -10.70
CA ILE A 72 11.15 -23.19 -9.74
C ILE A 72 10.76 -23.58 -8.31
N PHE A 73 9.46 -23.57 -8.01
CA PHE A 73 8.96 -23.95 -6.70
C PHE A 73 9.28 -25.41 -6.37
N LEU A 74 9.07 -26.32 -7.32
CA LEU A 74 9.38 -27.75 -7.15
C LEU A 74 10.87 -27.96 -6.86
N LYS A 75 11.74 -27.32 -7.64
CA LYS A 75 13.20 -27.42 -7.46
C LYS A 75 13.64 -26.87 -6.09
N ALA A 76 13.13 -25.70 -5.70
CA ALA A 76 13.41 -25.12 -4.40
C ALA A 76 12.92 -26.02 -3.25
N SER A 77 11.74 -26.61 -3.40
CA SER A 77 11.16 -27.52 -2.40
C SER A 77 11.99 -28.80 -2.24
N ILE A 78 12.46 -29.39 -3.35
CA ILE A 78 13.35 -30.57 -3.30
C ILE A 78 14.65 -30.25 -2.56
N LEU A 79 15.29 -29.12 -2.89
CA LEU A 79 16.53 -28.71 -2.22
C LEU A 79 16.31 -28.49 -0.71
N TRP A 80 15.22 -27.80 -0.35
CA TRP A 80 14.88 -27.57 1.05
C TRP A 80 14.63 -28.87 1.82
N LEU A 81 13.96 -29.85 1.22
CA LEU A 81 13.74 -31.16 1.84
C LEU A 81 15.05 -31.91 2.10
N ILE A 82 15.99 -31.89 1.14
CA ILE A 82 17.28 -32.57 1.26
C ILE A 82 18.17 -31.88 2.30
N GLU A 83 18.26 -30.54 2.26
CA GLU A 83 19.13 -29.77 3.14
C GLU A 83 18.71 -29.86 4.61
N MET A 84 17.40 -29.90 4.86
CA MET A 84 16.84 -29.91 6.21
C MET A 84 16.44 -31.33 6.69
N ASP A 85 16.78 -32.37 5.92
CA ASP A 85 16.41 -33.77 6.15
C ASP A 85 14.93 -33.95 6.52
N GLN A 86 14.06 -33.26 5.76
CA GLN A 86 12.63 -33.25 6.03
C GLN A 86 11.93 -34.37 5.24
N PRO A 87 10.89 -35.00 5.82
CA PRO A 87 10.12 -35.99 5.10
C PRO A 87 9.28 -35.33 4.00
N ILE A 88 9.01 -36.06 2.92
CA ILE A 88 8.21 -35.57 1.78
C ILE A 88 6.81 -35.11 2.23
N CYS A 89 6.25 -35.75 3.27
CA CYS A 89 4.96 -35.38 3.83
C CYS A 89 4.93 -33.98 4.47
N ALA A 90 6.09 -33.36 4.76
CA ALA A 90 6.16 -31.99 5.27
C ALA A 90 5.51 -30.99 4.29
N LEU A 91 5.63 -31.23 2.97
CA LEU A 91 5.00 -30.39 1.94
C LEU A 91 3.48 -30.49 1.92
N GLN A 92 2.91 -31.59 2.41
CA GLN A 92 1.47 -31.83 2.45
C GLN A 92 0.82 -31.27 3.72
N HIS A 93 1.62 -30.82 4.69
CA HIS A 93 1.08 -30.35 5.96
C HIS A 93 0.33 -29.02 5.77
N PRO A 94 -0.93 -28.91 6.23
CA PRO A 94 -1.76 -27.72 5.97
C PRO A 94 -1.18 -26.44 6.57
N ALA A 95 -0.37 -26.54 7.65
CA ALA A 95 0.30 -25.37 8.21
C ALA A 95 1.37 -24.78 7.26
N LEU A 96 2.04 -25.61 6.46
CA LEU A 96 2.98 -25.12 5.45
C LEU A 96 2.24 -24.35 4.36
N ALA A 97 1.14 -24.91 3.83
CA ALA A 97 0.31 -24.24 2.84
C ALA A 97 -0.19 -22.87 3.34
N LYS A 98 -0.68 -22.82 4.59
CA LYS A 98 -1.10 -21.58 5.24
C LYS A 98 0.04 -20.57 5.39
N MET A 99 1.25 -21.03 5.72
CA MET A 99 2.42 -20.16 5.81
C MET A 99 2.81 -19.59 4.44
N VAL A 100 2.79 -20.40 3.38
CA VAL A 100 3.07 -19.95 2.01
C VAL A 100 2.02 -18.94 1.53
N GLU A 101 0.76 -19.17 1.84
CA GLU A 101 -0.33 -18.23 1.52
C GLU A 101 -0.16 -16.89 2.25
N ILE A 102 0.11 -16.90 3.56
CA ILE A 102 0.38 -15.67 4.31
C ILE A 102 1.57 -14.92 3.71
N THR A 103 2.62 -15.66 3.35
CA THR A 103 3.86 -15.05 2.88
C THR A 103 3.82 -14.56 1.43
N SER A 104 3.00 -15.16 0.55
CA SER A 104 2.81 -14.70 -0.83
C SER A 104 2.13 -13.33 -0.90
N HIS A 105 1.32 -12.98 0.10
CA HIS A 105 0.66 -11.69 0.20
C HIS A 105 1.56 -10.57 0.75
N THR A 106 2.74 -10.89 1.29
CA THR A 106 3.62 -9.90 1.90
C THR A 106 4.28 -9.03 0.83
N LYS A 107 3.92 -7.74 0.81
CA LYS A 107 4.48 -6.78 -0.16
C LYS A 107 5.98 -6.56 0.04
N ASN A 108 6.52 -6.67 1.24
CA ASN A 108 7.88 -6.21 1.56
C ASN A 108 8.85 -7.38 1.85
N GLY A 109 8.56 -8.55 1.30
CA GLY A 109 9.27 -9.78 1.66
C GLY A 109 8.92 -10.25 3.08
N ILE A 110 9.59 -11.31 3.52
CA ILE A 110 9.30 -11.99 4.78
C ILE A 110 10.52 -11.84 5.67
N LYS A 111 10.33 -11.41 6.91
CA LYS A 111 11.37 -11.46 7.93
C LYS A 111 11.30 -12.81 8.64
N ILE A 112 12.24 -13.69 8.35
CA ILE A 112 12.34 -14.98 9.04
C ILE A 112 12.80 -14.70 10.48
N PRO A 113 12.04 -15.12 11.52
CA PRO A 113 12.42 -14.92 12.90
C PRO A 113 13.68 -15.72 13.24
N SER A 114 14.50 -15.20 14.16
CA SER A 114 15.66 -15.95 14.65
C SER A 114 15.22 -17.17 15.46
N HIS A 115 16.12 -18.15 15.61
CA HIS A 115 15.86 -19.33 16.45
C HIS A 115 15.40 -18.95 17.87
N GLN A 116 16.04 -17.95 18.49
CA GLN A 116 15.66 -17.47 19.82
C GLN A 116 14.26 -16.85 19.84
N GLN A 117 13.92 -16.04 18.84
CA GLN A 117 12.60 -15.44 18.72
C GLN A 117 11.51 -16.50 18.53
N MET A 118 11.78 -17.51 17.69
CA MET A 118 10.86 -18.62 17.47
C MET A 118 10.69 -19.46 18.74
N HIS A 119 11.78 -19.77 19.44
CA HIS A 119 11.72 -20.50 20.70
C HIS A 119 10.92 -19.76 21.78
N GLN A 120 11.13 -18.46 21.92
CA GLN A 120 10.37 -17.64 22.87
C GLN A 120 8.88 -17.59 22.51
N ALA A 121 8.56 -17.41 21.22
CA ALA A 121 7.17 -17.40 20.75
C ALA A 121 6.45 -18.73 21.03
N ILE A 122 7.13 -19.87 20.93
CA ILE A 122 6.58 -21.18 21.29
C ILE A 122 6.24 -21.24 22.79
N ILE A 123 7.18 -20.84 23.65
CA ILE A 123 6.98 -20.81 25.11
C ILE A 123 5.80 -19.90 25.47
N ASP A 124 5.73 -18.71 24.89
CA ASP A 124 4.69 -17.73 25.18
C ASP A 124 3.31 -18.22 24.71
N THR A 125 3.26 -18.86 23.54
CA THR A 125 2.02 -19.49 23.04
C THR A 125 1.55 -20.59 23.99
N PHE A 126 2.46 -21.40 24.51
CA PHE A 126 2.14 -22.46 25.46
C PHE A 126 1.63 -21.89 26.79
N LYS A 127 2.32 -20.89 27.35
CA LYS A 127 1.89 -20.20 28.58
C LYS A 127 0.51 -19.58 28.45
N THR A 128 0.25 -18.92 27.31
CA THR A 128 -1.05 -18.30 27.02
C THR A 128 -2.17 -19.35 27.06
N ARG A 129 -1.97 -20.49 26.37
CA ARG A 129 -2.95 -21.58 26.40
C ARG A 129 -3.17 -22.14 27.81
N LEU A 130 -2.12 -22.28 28.62
CA LEU A 130 -2.26 -22.73 30.00
C LEU A 130 -3.06 -21.73 30.86
N LEU A 131 -2.85 -20.43 30.66
CA LEU A 131 -3.60 -19.39 31.37
C LEU A 131 -5.08 -19.40 30.97
N ASP A 132 -5.39 -19.56 29.68
CA ASP A 132 -6.77 -19.67 29.20
C ASP A 132 -7.48 -20.88 29.81
N ILE A 133 -6.79 -22.03 29.84
CA ILE A 133 -7.29 -23.25 30.49
C ILE A 133 -7.53 -23.00 31.98
N HIS A 134 -6.55 -22.43 32.70
CA HIS A 134 -6.68 -22.13 34.13
C HIS A 134 -7.87 -21.20 34.43
N LYS A 135 -8.09 -20.19 33.58
CA LYS A 135 -9.22 -19.28 33.68
C LYS A 135 -10.55 -20.03 33.55
N CYS A 136 -10.68 -20.95 32.59
CA CYS A 136 -11.88 -21.77 32.44
C CYS A 136 -12.14 -22.66 33.68
N PHE A 137 -11.10 -23.18 34.33
CA PHE A 137 -11.26 -23.99 35.54
C PHE A 137 -11.58 -23.18 36.81
N SER A 138 -11.09 -21.95 36.91
CA SER A 138 -11.26 -21.10 38.10
C SER A 138 -12.69 -20.55 38.27
N VAL A 139 -13.53 -20.59 37.23
CA VAL A 139 -14.93 -20.09 37.27
C VAL A 139 -15.88 -21.10 37.95
N SER A 140 -15.42 -22.31 38.30
CA SER A 140 -16.28 -23.41 38.76
C SER A 140 -16.21 -23.73 40.26
N THR A 141 -15.65 -22.88 41.12
CA THR A 141 -15.79 -23.06 42.58
C THR A 141 -16.94 -22.20 43.12
N PRO A 142 -18.16 -22.74 43.26
CA PRO A 142 -19.19 -22.04 44.01
C PRO A 142 -18.76 -21.98 45.47
N SER A 143 -18.67 -20.76 46.00
CA SER A 143 -18.46 -20.52 47.43
C SER A 143 -19.63 -21.14 48.20
N ILE A 144 -19.33 -22.10 49.07
CA ILE A 144 -20.24 -22.67 50.08
C ILE A 144 -19.88 -22.05 51.42
#